data_AF-A0A853GGP3-F1
#
_entry.id   AF-A0A853GGP3-F1
#
_cell.length_a   1.000
_cell.length_b   1.000
_cell.length_c   1.000
_cell.angle_alpha   90.00
_cell.angle_beta   90.00
_cell.angle_gamma   90.00
#
_symmetry.space_group_name_H-M   'P 1'
#
loop_
_entity.id
_entity.type
_entity.pdbx_description
1 polymer ?
#
loop_
_entity_poly.entity_id
_entity_poly.type
_entity_poly.pdbx_seq_one_letter_code
_entity_poly.pdbx_strand_id
1 'polypeptide(L)'
;MNINKAPQALNQTYIDFFPADSLGGRGKDEHACTTVSIQAGNTTHETDIRHSSSMRISPRKSLKAWLKEMGATDGDKARLYRISERQYRTEYLGNSAQS
;
A
#
# COMPACT_ATOMS: atom_id res chain seq x y z
N MET A 1 30.56 -7.99 -27.25
CA MET A 1 29.50 -6.97 -27.08
C MET A 1 29.05 -7.01 -25.63
N ASN A 2 29.40 -6.00 -24.86
CA ASN A 2 29.12 -5.95 -23.43
C ASN A 2 27.78 -5.21 -23.24
N ILE A 3 26.70 -5.95 -23.04
CA ILE A 3 25.40 -5.38 -22.66
C ILE A 3 25.37 -5.22 -21.14
N ASN A 4 26.01 -4.17 -20.64
CA ASN A 4 25.76 -3.68 -19.29
C ASN A 4 24.32 -3.16 -19.23
N LYS A 5 23.37 -4.07 -18.99
CA LYS A 5 22.05 -3.72 -18.50
C LYS A 5 22.27 -3.23 -17.08
N ALA A 6 22.30 -1.92 -16.89
CA ALA A 6 22.23 -1.32 -15.58
C ALA A 6 21.05 -1.98 -14.84
N PRO A 7 21.22 -2.48 -13.60
CA PRO A 7 20.07 -2.92 -12.82
C PRO A 7 19.16 -1.72 -12.72
N GLN A 8 17.93 -1.85 -13.21
CA GLN A 8 16.90 -0.86 -13.00
C GLN A 8 16.74 -0.74 -11.49
N ALA A 9 17.31 0.31 -10.90
CA ALA A 9 17.06 0.73 -9.53
C ALA A 9 15.63 1.31 -9.46
N LEU A 10 14.64 0.51 -9.84
CA LEU A 10 13.25 0.79 -9.58
C LEU A 10 12.98 0.31 -8.16
N ASN A 11 12.77 1.27 -7.25
CA ASN A 11 11.89 1.07 -6.10
C ASN A 11 12.36 0.09 -5.01
N GLN A 12 13.63 0.07 -4.63
CA GLN A 12 14.08 -0.68 -3.44
C GLN A 12 13.35 -0.22 -2.17
N THR A 13 12.96 1.07 -2.09
CA THR A 13 12.47 1.71 -0.87
C THR A 13 11.02 1.38 -0.46
N TYR A 14 10.18 0.88 -1.38
CA TYR A 14 8.79 0.52 -1.04
C TYR A 14 8.63 -0.94 -0.63
N ILE A 15 9.57 -1.80 -1.05
CA ILE A 15 9.53 -3.25 -0.82
C ILE A 15 9.85 -3.57 0.64
N ASP A 16 10.59 -2.71 1.35
CA ASP A 16 10.90 -2.91 2.78
C ASP A 16 9.79 -2.41 3.73
N PHE A 17 8.82 -1.63 3.21
CA PHE A 17 7.74 -1.08 4.03
C PHE A 17 6.71 -2.16 4.42
N PHE A 18 6.46 -3.12 3.53
CA PHE A 18 5.62 -4.30 3.75
C PHE A 18 6.47 -5.57 3.77
N PRO A 19 6.15 -6.59 4.58
CA PRO A 19 6.79 -7.89 4.48
C PRO A 19 6.68 -8.44 3.06
N ALA A 20 7.76 -9.00 2.52
CA ALA A 20 7.81 -9.45 1.12
C ALA A 20 6.75 -10.52 0.79
N ASP A 21 6.41 -11.37 1.77
CA ASP A 21 5.40 -12.41 1.65
C ASP A 21 3.95 -11.89 1.73
N SER A 22 3.78 -10.60 2.04
CA SER A 22 2.49 -9.89 1.98
C SER A 22 2.26 -9.14 0.65
N LEU A 23 3.24 -9.19 -0.26
CA LEU A 23 3.17 -8.59 -1.59
C LEU A 23 2.65 -9.60 -2.63
N GLY A 24 1.44 -9.37 -3.13
CA GLY A 24 0.82 -10.11 -4.22
C GLY A 24 1.18 -9.51 -5.59
N GLY A 25 1.10 -10.35 -6.62
CA GLY A 25 1.43 -9.98 -8.00
C GLY A 25 0.37 -9.11 -8.70
N ARG A 26 0.52 -8.94 -10.02
CA ARG A 26 -0.35 -8.09 -10.85
C ARG A 26 -1.62 -8.82 -11.31
N GLY A 27 -1.62 -10.15 -11.34
CA GLY A 27 -2.74 -10.98 -11.78
C GLY A 27 -3.95 -10.94 -10.83
N LYS A 28 -5.14 -11.27 -11.35
CA LYS A 28 -6.39 -11.33 -10.58
C LYS A 28 -6.34 -12.39 -9.46
N ASP A 29 -5.56 -13.44 -9.66
CA ASP A 29 -5.44 -14.58 -8.72
C ASP A 29 -4.02 -14.67 -8.11
N GLU A 30 -3.16 -13.67 -8.38
CA GLU A 30 -1.84 -13.59 -7.77
C GLU A 30 -1.95 -12.96 -6.38
N HIS A 31 -2.29 -13.79 -5.39
CA HIS A 31 -2.36 -13.42 -3.98
C HIS A 31 -1.01 -13.54 -3.29
N ALA A 32 -0.80 -12.72 -2.26
CA ALA A 32 0.33 -12.92 -1.37
C ALA A 32 0.12 -14.17 -0.50
N CYS A 33 1.21 -14.72 0.05
CA CYS A 33 1.14 -15.88 0.94
C CYS A 33 0.48 -15.53 2.28
N THR A 34 0.64 -14.28 2.73
CA THR A 34 0.16 -13.81 4.04
C THR A 34 -0.46 -12.42 3.94
N THR A 35 -1.24 -12.06 4.96
CA THR A 35 -1.88 -10.75 5.08
C THR A 35 -1.17 -9.84 6.07
N VAL A 36 -1.49 -8.54 6.00
CA VAL A 36 -1.20 -7.53 7.01
C VAL A 36 -2.51 -7.00 7.59
N SER A 37 -2.45 -6.44 8.79
CA SER A 37 -3.57 -5.75 9.44
C SER A 37 -3.41 -4.25 9.30
N ILE A 38 -4.40 -3.57 8.71
CA ILE A 38 -4.40 -2.11 8.56
C ILE A 38 -5.62 -1.52 9.28
N GLN A 39 -5.36 -0.67 10.28
CA GLN A 39 -6.39 0.08 10.98
C GLN A 39 -6.73 1.36 10.20
N ALA A 40 -7.99 1.50 9.80
CA ALA A 40 -8.56 2.68 9.17
C ALA A 40 -9.74 3.20 9.99
N GLY A 41 -9.58 4.38 10.59
CA GLY A 41 -10.53 4.88 11.59
C GLY A 41 -10.66 3.90 12.75
N ASN A 42 -11.88 3.44 12.99
CA ASN A 42 -12.21 2.48 14.06
C ASN A 42 -12.19 1.02 13.60
N THR A 43 -11.92 0.76 12.32
CA THR A 43 -12.01 -0.59 11.73
C THR A 43 -10.62 -1.12 11.41
N THR A 44 -10.39 -2.41 11.69
CA THR A 44 -9.17 -3.12 11.28
C THR A 44 -9.48 -4.02 10.09
N HIS A 45 -8.67 -3.91 9.04
CA HIS A 45 -8.80 -4.69 7.82
C HIS A 45 -7.61 -5.62 7.63
N GLU A 46 -7.88 -6.91 7.46
CA GLU A 46 -6.89 -7.86 6.96
C GLU A 46 -6.91 -7.90 5.43
N THR A 47 -5.73 -7.73 4.83
CA THR A 47 -5.53 -7.74 3.38
C THR A 47 -4.09 -8.12 3.02
N ASP A 48 -3.89 -8.62 1.81
CA ASP A 48 -2.60 -8.58 1.12
C ASP A 48 -2.42 -7.25 0.40
N ILE A 49 -1.16 -6.91 0.09
CA ILE A 49 -0.78 -5.70 -0.64
C ILE A 49 -0.48 -6.07 -2.09
N ARG A 50 -1.15 -5.42 -3.03
CA ARG A 50 -1.03 -5.69 -4.45
C ARG A 50 -0.10 -4.68 -5.11
N HIS A 51 0.80 -5.19 -5.97
CA HIS A 51 1.46 -4.36 -6.97
C HIS A 51 0.47 -4.03 -8.10
N SER A 52 -0.13 -2.84 -8.05
CA SER A 52 -1.05 -2.36 -9.08
C SER A 52 -0.30 -1.84 -10.32
N SER A 53 0.88 -1.27 -10.15
CA SER A 53 1.78 -0.84 -11.23
C SER A 53 3.24 -0.84 -10.76
N SER A 54 4.19 -0.40 -11.60
CA SER A 54 5.58 -0.21 -11.18
C SER A 54 5.74 0.84 -10.08
N MET A 55 4.81 1.79 -9.97
CA MET A 55 4.88 2.90 -9.01
C MET A 55 3.77 2.89 -7.95
N ARG A 56 2.81 1.96 -8.06
CA ARG A 56 1.63 1.94 -7.18
C ARG A 56 1.46 0.59 -6.53
N ILE A 57 1.57 0.57 -5.22
CA ILE A 57 1.09 -0.50 -4.36
C ILE A 57 -0.23 -0.07 -3.71
N SER A 58 -1.13 -1.01 -3.49
CA SER A 58 -2.42 -0.75 -2.87
C SER A 58 -2.90 -1.98 -2.12
N PRO A 59 -3.69 -1.83 -1.06
CA PRO A 59 -4.40 -2.98 -0.51
C PRO A 59 -5.27 -3.64 -1.58
N ARG A 60 -5.40 -4.97 -1.51
CA ARG A 60 -6.26 -5.70 -2.45
C ARG A 60 -7.74 -5.42 -2.19
N LYS A 61 -8.14 -5.33 -0.92
CA LYS A 61 -9.42 -4.69 -0.55
C LYS A 61 -9.35 -3.21 -0.88
N SER A 62 -10.42 -2.64 -1.41
CA SER A 62 -10.37 -1.30 -1.99
C SER A 62 -9.94 -0.25 -0.97
N LEU A 63 -8.85 0.46 -1.26
CA LEU A 63 -8.38 1.61 -0.48
C LEU A 63 -9.51 2.64 -0.28
N LYS A 64 -10.45 2.74 -1.24
CA LYS A 64 -11.65 3.57 -1.14
C LYS A 64 -12.54 3.22 0.06
N ALA A 65 -12.66 1.95 0.42
CA ALA A 65 -13.41 1.55 1.61
C ALA A 65 -12.74 2.11 2.88
N TRP A 66 -11.42 2.02 2.98
CA TRP A 66 -10.66 2.50 4.13
C TRP A 66 -10.70 4.03 4.24
N LEU A 67 -10.57 4.72 3.12
CA LEU A 67 -10.69 6.17 3.04
C LEU A 67 -12.08 6.65 3.47
N LYS A 68 -13.14 5.93 3.08
CA LYS A 68 -14.51 6.22 3.50
C LYS A 68 -14.68 6.12 5.02
N GLU A 69 -14.09 5.10 5.67
CA GLU A 69 -14.12 4.96 7.14
C GLU A 69 -13.47 6.15 7.86
N MET A 70 -12.54 6.84 7.21
CA MET A 70 -11.90 8.05 7.73
C MET A 70 -12.60 9.35 7.32
N GLY A 71 -13.73 9.28 6.59
CA GLY A 71 -14.42 10.46 6.06
C GLY A 71 -13.69 11.16 4.91
N ALA A 72 -12.74 10.49 4.26
CA ALA A 72 -11.95 11.07 3.17
C ALA A 72 -12.70 11.05 1.83
N THR A 73 -12.37 12.02 0.98
CA THR A 73 -12.89 12.20 -0.39
C THR A 73 -11.79 12.08 -1.44
N ASP A 74 -12.17 11.97 -2.71
CA ASP A 74 -11.21 11.87 -3.81
C ASP A 74 -10.36 13.16 -3.90
N GLY A 75 -9.04 13.00 -3.94
CA GLY A 75 -8.08 14.11 -3.90
C GLY A 75 -7.46 14.37 -2.52
N ASP A 76 -8.04 13.79 -1.46
CA ASP A 76 -7.47 13.89 -0.13
C ASP A 76 -6.21 13.03 0.03
N LYS A 77 -5.40 13.39 1.01
CA LYS A 77 -4.19 12.67 1.39
C LYS A 77 -4.42 11.91 2.70
N ALA A 78 -3.84 10.72 2.75
CA ALA A 78 -3.72 9.94 3.97
C ALA A 78 -2.27 9.47 4.13
N ARG A 79 -1.84 9.32 5.37
CA ARG A 79 -0.56 8.73 5.73
C ARG A 79 -0.77 7.32 6.24
N LEU A 80 0.10 6.40 5.86
CA LEU A 80 0.13 5.04 6.39
C LEU A 80 1.38 4.88 7.27
N TYR A 81 1.18 4.48 8.52
CA TYR A 81 2.25 4.22 9.48
C TYR A 81 2.39 2.73 9.72
N ARG A 82 3.62 2.25 9.82
CA ARG A 82 3.94 0.92 10.34
C ARG A 82 4.03 0.99 11.86
N ILE A 83 3.17 0.26 12.57
CA ILE A 83 3.18 0.16 14.04
C ILE A 83 4.07 -1.01 14.47
N SER A 84 3.96 -2.14 13.79
CA SER A 84 4.78 -3.33 14.01
C SER A 84 5.03 -4.04 12.66
N GLU A 85 5.62 -5.23 12.67
CA GLU A 85 6.03 -5.92 11.44
C GLU A 85 4.89 -6.02 10.40
N ARG A 86 3.67 -6.33 10.86
CA ARG A 86 2.47 -6.59 10.03
C ARG A 86 1.27 -5.74 10.39
N GLN A 87 1.44 -4.78 11.30
CA GLN A 87 0.35 -3.91 11.74
C GLN A 87 0.61 -2.48 11.32
N TYR A 88 -0.38 -1.88 10.70
CA TYR A 88 -0.33 -0.54 10.16
C TYR A 88 -1.55 0.26 10.57
N ARG A 89 -1.43 1.59 10.52
CA ARG A 89 -2.55 2.51 10.77
C ARG A 89 -2.53 3.65 9.79
N THR A 90 -3.70 4.01 9.30
CA THR A 90 -3.88 5.20 8.47
C THR A 90 -4.24 6.41 9.32
N GLU A 91 -3.73 7.57 8.91
CA GLU A 91 -4.14 8.87 9.43
C GLU A 91 -4.58 9.75 8.27
N TYR A 92 -5.73 10.39 8.41
CA TYR A 92 -6.25 11.33 7.44
C TYR A 92 -5.50 12.66 7.56
N LEU A 93 -4.99 13.18 6.44
CA LEU A 93 -4.25 14.45 6.39
C LEU A 93 -5.04 15.60 5.76
N GLY A 94 -6.24 15.33 5.20
CA GLY A 94 -7.02 16.33 4.48
C GLY A 94 -6.57 16.55 3.03
N ASN A 95 -7.21 17.53 2.39
CA ASN A 95 -6.86 17.95 1.04
C ASN A 95 -5.73 18.98 1.08
N SER A 96 -4.65 18.77 0.32
CA SER A 96 -3.57 19.76 0.19
C SER A 96 -3.89 20.89 -0.80
N ALA A 97 -5.14 20.99 -1.28
CA ALA A 97 -5.59 22.03 -2.21
C ALA A 97 -6.04 23.33 -1.52
N GLN A 98 -5.70 23.55 -0.25
CA GLN A 98 -5.85 24.84 0.42
C GLN A 98 -4.51 25.33 0.95
N SER A 99 -3.79 26.05 0.10
CA SER A 99 -2.79 27.06 0.46
C SER A 99 -2.55 27.96 -0.74
#